data_AF-A0A7V3H3B6-F1
#
_entry.id   AF-A0A7V3H3B6-F1
#
_cell.length_a   1.000
_cell.length_b   1.000
_cell.length_c   1.000
_cell.angle_alpha   90.00
_cell.angle_beta   90.00
_cell.angle_gamma   90.00
#
_symmetry.space_group_name_H-M   'P 1'
#
loop_
_entity.id
_entity.type
_entity.pdbx_description
1 polymer ?
#
loop_
_entity_poly.entity_id
_entity_poly.type
_entity_poly.pdbx_seq_one_letter_code
_entity_poly.pdbx_strand_id
1 'polypeptide(L)'
;MANGMIELSPRDMELFLRAICGLQQALTADPRSDPRFYPPRRGLIRLFDTPTNNLPTSIPAGNILALELERVPQNAIGVVRAYGIQAAVPAQARLSFFRNRVPIEPYIRFIGNLGTLMNPFELLPIDLNPGDVFRAELENTDAAAQDMAIRLIAWFWEPAVLAKELLA
;
A
#
# COMPACT_ATOMS: atom_id res chain seq x y z
N MET A 1 -20.76 -19.72 -12.47
CA MET A 1 -19.76 -18.90 -11.75
C MET A 1 -20.21 -17.46 -11.87
N ALA A 2 -20.79 -16.90 -10.81
CA ALA A 2 -21.33 -15.54 -10.86
C ALA A 2 -20.19 -14.54 -10.69
N ASN A 3 -19.95 -13.71 -11.72
CA ASN A 3 -19.18 -12.49 -11.59
C ASN A 3 -19.93 -11.60 -10.59
N GLY A 4 -19.43 -11.52 -9.35
CA GLY A 4 -19.97 -10.65 -8.32
C GLY A 4 -19.71 -9.19 -8.67
N MET A 5 -20.50 -8.64 -9.59
CA MET A 5 -20.67 -7.20 -9.68
C MET A 5 -21.37 -6.78 -8.38
N ILE A 6 -20.69 -5.96 -7.59
CA ILE A 6 -21.30 -5.33 -6.43
C ILE A 6 -22.32 -4.34 -6.97
N GLU A 7 -23.60 -4.72 -6.96
CA GLU A 7 -24.70 -3.79 -7.23
C GLU A 7 -24.80 -2.85 -6.03
N LEU A 8 -24.25 -1.63 -6.19
CA LEU A 8 -24.46 -0.56 -5.24
C LEU A 8 -25.94 -0.14 -5.29
N SER A 9 -26.56 0.05 -4.13
CA SER A 9 -27.90 0.64 -4.08
C SER A 9 -27.88 2.04 -4.74
N PRO A 10 -29.00 2.54 -5.28
CA PRO A 10 -29.03 3.87 -5.90
C PRO A 10 -28.49 4.98 -4.99
N ARG A 11 -28.72 4.86 -3.68
CA ARG A 11 -28.19 5.80 -2.67
C ARG A 11 -26.68 5.68 -2.50
N ASP A 12 -26.15 4.46 -2.46
CA ASP A 12 -24.71 4.24 -2.32
C ASP A 12 -23.96 4.65 -3.59
N MET A 13 -24.57 4.43 -4.76
CA MET A 13 -24.07 4.92 -6.04
C MET A 13 -24.03 6.45 -6.08
N GLU A 14 -25.08 7.13 -5.60
CA GLU A 14 -25.09 8.59 -5.51
C GLU A 14 -24.01 9.13 -4.55
N LEU A 15 -23.85 8.51 -3.38
CA LEU A 15 -22.79 8.86 -2.43
C LEU A 15 -21.40 8.62 -3.00
N PHE A 16 -21.21 7.52 -3.72
CA PHE A 16 -19.96 7.18 -4.39
C PHE A 16 -19.62 8.20 -5.50
N LEU A 17 -20.59 8.55 -6.35
CA LEU A 17 -20.40 9.55 -7.41
C LEU A 17 -20.13 10.94 -6.83
N ARG A 18 -20.87 11.35 -5.79
CA ARG A 18 -20.60 12.61 -5.07
C ARG A 18 -19.20 12.59 -4.45
N ALA A 19 -18.76 11.46 -3.93
CA ALA A 19 -17.42 11.31 -3.38
C ALA A 19 -16.33 11.44 -4.44
N ILE A 20 -16.50 10.82 -5.61
CA ILE A 20 -15.59 10.97 -6.75
C ILE A 20 -15.56 12.41 -7.26
N CYS A 21 -16.71 13.05 -7.45
CA CYS A 21 -16.78 14.43 -7.91
C CYS A 21 -16.19 15.41 -6.89
N GLY A 22 -16.50 15.24 -5.60
CA GLY A 22 -15.94 16.05 -4.52
C GLY A 22 -14.42 15.89 -4.42
N LEU A 23 -13.91 14.67 -4.57
CA LEU A 23 -12.49 14.39 -4.67
C LEU A 23 -11.87 15.10 -5.88
N GLN A 24 -12.46 14.99 -7.08
CA GLN A 24 -11.95 15.68 -8.27
C GLN A 24 -11.93 17.20 -8.10
N GLN A 25 -12.96 17.79 -7.49
CA GLN A 25 -13.01 19.22 -7.22
C GLN A 25 -11.93 19.66 -6.22
N ALA A 26 -11.77 18.93 -5.11
CA ALA A 26 -10.72 19.19 -4.13
C ALA A 26 -9.32 19.07 -4.75
N LEU A 27 -9.07 18.02 -5.54
CA LEU A 27 -7.83 17.81 -6.29
C LEU A 27 -7.52 18.92 -7.29
N THR A 28 -8.56 19.50 -7.91
CA THR A 28 -8.40 20.61 -8.84
C THR A 28 -8.07 21.91 -8.10
N ALA A 29 -8.64 22.10 -6.91
CA ALA A 29 -8.45 23.29 -6.08
C ALA A 29 -7.07 23.30 -5.38
N ASP A 30 -6.60 22.14 -4.90
CA ASP A 30 -5.26 21.97 -4.35
C ASP A 30 -4.73 20.56 -4.66
N PRO A 31 -3.81 20.40 -5.63
CA PRO A 31 -3.20 19.10 -5.91
C PRO A 31 -2.50 18.45 -4.70
N ARG A 32 -2.17 19.23 -3.65
CA ARG A 32 -1.59 18.72 -2.40
C ARG A 32 -2.62 18.11 -1.45
N SER A 33 -3.90 18.22 -1.76
CA SER A 33 -4.95 17.48 -1.05
C SER A 33 -5.17 16.08 -1.63
N ASP A 34 -4.35 15.66 -2.61
CA ASP A 34 -4.48 14.32 -3.19
C ASP A 34 -4.10 13.24 -2.17
N PRO A 35 -5.06 12.39 -1.77
CA PRO A 35 -4.81 11.33 -0.79
C PRO A 35 -3.80 10.29 -1.32
N ARG A 36 -3.55 10.25 -2.64
CA ARG A 36 -2.49 9.43 -3.23
C ARG A 36 -1.10 10.02 -3.02
N PHE A 37 -0.97 11.32 -2.73
CA PHE A 37 0.31 12.01 -2.54
C PHE A 37 0.57 12.45 -1.09
N TYR A 38 -0.51 12.64 -0.33
CA TYR A 38 -0.47 13.10 1.06
C TYR A 38 -1.50 12.32 1.88
N PRO A 39 -1.22 11.98 3.15
CA PRO A 39 -2.23 11.33 3.98
C PRO A 39 -3.44 12.27 4.16
N PRO A 40 -4.68 11.75 4.23
CA PRO A 40 -5.82 12.56 4.60
C PRO A 40 -5.58 13.29 5.93
N ARG A 41 -6.26 14.43 6.16
CA ARG A 41 -6.13 15.14 7.45
C ARG A 41 -6.58 14.19 8.59
N ARG A 42 -5.84 14.22 9.71
CA ARG A 42 -5.89 13.22 10.81
C ARG A 42 -7.31 12.95 11.33
N GLY A 43 -7.65 11.67 11.53
CA GLY A 43 -8.79 11.26 12.36
C GLY A 43 -9.57 10.02 11.92
N LEU A 44 -9.49 9.65 10.64
CA LEU A 44 -10.28 8.53 10.05
C LEU A 44 -9.43 7.43 9.40
N ILE A 45 -8.11 7.59 9.51
CA ILE A 45 -7.10 6.74 8.90
C ILE A 45 -6.71 5.75 9.99
N ARG A 46 -6.98 4.46 9.80
CA ARG A 46 -6.01 3.49 10.34
C ARG A 46 -4.76 3.70 9.50
N LEU A 47 -3.91 4.64 9.94
CA LEU A 47 -2.55 4.72 9.48
C LEU A 47 -1.99 3.37 9.87
N PHE A 48 -1.86 2.47 8.90
CA PHE A 48 -0.93 1.36 9.04
C PHE A 48 0.46 1.97 8.88
N ASP A 49 0.81 2.84 9.81
CA ASP A 49 2.13 2.84 10.38
C ASP A 49 2.06 1.94 11.62
N THR A 50 1.55 0.72 11.43
CA THR A 50 2.14 -0.39 12.17
C THR A 50 3.42 -0.67 11.39
N PRO A 51 4.60 -0.22 11.85
CA PRO A 51 5.84 -0.79 11.39
C PRO A 51 5.77 -2.27 11.71
N THR A 52 5.23 -3.07 10.79
CA THR A 52 5.24 -4.51 10.89
C THR A 52 6.64 -4.89 10.45
N ASN A 53 7.62 -4.60 11.30
CA ASN A 53 8.97 -5.11 11.14
C ASN A 53 8.84 -6.63 11.26
N ASN A 54 8.68 -7.29 10.12
CA ASN A 54 8.65 -8.73 10.09
C ASN A 54 10.11 -9.19 10.14
N LEU A 55 10.63 -9.38 11.35
CA LEU A 55 11.86 -10.11 11.59
C LEU A 55 11.51 -11.60 11.49
N PRO A 56 11.80 -12.27 10.37
CA PRO A 56 11.50 -13.68 10.25
C PRO A 56 12.41 -14.46 11.21
N THR A 57 11.86 -15.35 12.04
CA THR A 57 12.66 -16.27 12.86
C THR A 57 13.50 -17.23 12.01
N SER A 58 13.11 -17.44 10.76
CA SER A 58 13.87 -18.16 9.74
C SER A 58 13.39 -17.76 8.36
N ILE A 59 14.31 -17.51 7.42
CA ILE A 59 13.96 -17.33 6.01
C ILE A 59 13.85 -18.72 5.35
N PRO A 60 12.72 -19.04 4.69
CA PRO A 60 12.54 -20.33 4.02
C PRO A 60 13.64 -20.62 2.98
N ALA A 61 13.89 -21.90 2.72
CA ALA A 61 14.75 -22.33 1.63
C ALA A 61 14.26 -21.68 0.31
N GLY A 62 15.08 -20.79 -0.25
CA GLY A 62 14.67 -19.91 -1.35
C GLY A 62 15.09 -18.45 -1.18
N ASN A 63 15.53 -18.03 0.01
CA ASN A 63 16.09 -16.70 0.26
C ASN A 63 15.09 -15.57 -0.04
N ILE A 64 13.82 -15.76 0.35
CA ILE A 64 12.74 -14.79 0.15
C ILE A 64 12.18 -14.36 1.50
N LEU A 65 12.24 -13.07 1.79
CA LEU A 65 11.51 -12.41 2.86
C LEU A 65 10.24 -11.77 2.29
N ALA A 66 9.07 -12.16 2.79
CA ALA A 66 7.79 -11.62 2.35
C ALA A 66 7.07 -10.87 3.48
N LEU A 67 6.43 -9.75 3.13
CA LEU A 67 5.49 -9.04 3.97
C LEU A 67 4.19 -8.86 3.19
N GLU A 68 3.09 -9.33 3.78
CA GLU A 68 1.75 -9.19 3.23
C GLU A 68 0.94 -8.26 4.15
N LEU A 69 0.31 -7.25 3.57
CA LEU A 69 -0.65 -6.42 4.30
C LEU A 69 -1.95 -7.20 4.49
N GLU A 70 -2.65 -6.92 5.59
CA GLU A 70 -4.02 -7.39 5.74
C GLU A 70 -4.87 -6.95 4.55
N ARG A 71 -5.83 -7.80 4.19
CA ARG A 71 -6.76 -7.51 3.08
C ARG A 71 -7.43 -6.16 3.30
N VAL A 72 -7.46 -5.33 2.25
CA VAL A 72 -8.16 -4.05 2.28
C VAL A 72 -9.64 -4.28 2.60
N PRO A 73 -10.23 -3.60 3.61
CA PRO A 73 -11.64 -3.72 3.92
C PRO A 73 -12.54 -3.45 2.71
N GLN A 74 -13.70 -4.11 2.64
CA GLN A 74 -14.62 -4.01 1.50
C GLN A 74 -15.21 -2.59 1.28
N ASN A 75 -15.12 -1.71 2.27
CA ASN A 75 -15.60 -0.34 2.22
C ASN A 75 -14.47 0.70 2.14
N ALA A 76 -13.21 0.26 1.98
CA ALA A 76 -12.04 1.13 1.98
C ALA A 76 -11.25 0.99 0.68
N ILE A 77 -10.57 2.07 0.31
CA ILE A 77 -9.48 2.05 -0.66
C ILE A 77 -8.18 2.34 0.07
N GLY A 78 -7.05 1.97 -0.54
CA GLY A 78 -5.74 2.23 0.04
C GLY A 78 -4.70 2.59 -0.98
N VAL A 79 -3.58 3.14 -0.50
CA VAL A 79 -2.42 3.46 -1.32
C VAL A 79 -1.16 3.08 -0.57
N VAL A 80 -0.28 2.31 -1.22
CA VAL A 80 1.09 2.06 -0.72
C VAL A 80 2.02 3.13 -1.28
N ARG A 81 2.84 3.71 -0.40
CA ARG A 81 3.64 4.91 -0.71
C ARG A 81 5.12 4.80 -0.48
N ALA A 82 5.53 3.93 0.42
CA ALA A 82 6.95 3.73 0.65
C ALA A 82 7.21 2.34 1.19
N TYR A 83 8.45 1.92 1.05
CA TYR A 83 8.96 0.72 1.69
C TYR A 83 10.31 1.01 2.35
N GLY A 84 10.62 0.30 3.42
CA GLY A 84 11.91 0.34 4.08
C GLY A 84 12.41 -1.06 4.36
N ILE A 85 13.71 -1.24 4.43
CA ILE A 85 14.38 -2.49 4.82
C ILE A 85 15.33 -2.24 6.00
N GLN A 86 15.50 -3.23 6.87
CA GLN A 86 16.52 -3.18 7.92
C GLN A 86 17.90 -3.30 7.27
N ALA A 87 18.82 -2.41 7.63
CA ALA A 87 20.09 -2.20 6.92
C ALA A 87 20.98 -3.46 6.86
N ALA A 88 21.82 -3.50 5.82
CA ALA A 88 22.60 -4.64 5.30
C ALA A 88 21.80 -5.60 4.41
N VAL A 89 21.36 -5.09 3.26
CA VAL A 89 20.78 -5.94 2.22
C VAL A 89 21.85 -6.31 1.19
N PRO A 90 21.91 -7.59 0.76
CA PRO A 90 22.86 -8.02 -0.24
C PRO A 90 22.76 -7.20 -1.52
N ALA A 91 23.90 -6.95 -2.18
CA ALA A 91 23.94 -6.24 -3.46
C ALA A 91 23.07 -6.89 -4.57
N GLN A 92 22.68 -8.15 -4.38
CA GLN A 92 21.85 -8.90 -5.33
C GLN A 92 20.38 -9.05 -4.91
N ALA A 93 19.97 -8.47 -3.78
CA ALA A 93 18.59 -8.55 -3.34
C ALA A 93 17.66 -7.85 -4.33
N ARG A 94 16.48 -8.43 -4.53
CA ARG A 94 15.49 -7.95 -5.48
C ARG A 94 14.17 -7.76 -4.78
N LEU A 95 13.59 -6.57 -4.90
CA LEU A 95 12.28 -6.30 -4.35
C LEU A 95 11.21 -6.42 -5.43
N SER A 96 10.16 -7.19 -5.15
CA SER A 96 9.00 -7.35 -6.00
C SER A 96 7.73 -6.96 -5.23
N PHE A 97 6.83 -6.21 -5.85
CA PHE A 97 5.51 -5.92 -5.28
C PHE A 97 4.40 -6.63 -6.05
N PHE A 98 3.38 -7.06 -5.31
CA PHE A 98 2.25 -7.81 -5.84
C PHE A 98 0.94 -7.27 -5.30
N ARG A 99 -0.09 -7.27 -6.16
CA ARG A 99 -1.49 -7.04 -5.82
C ARG A 99 -2.29 -8.26 -6.22
N ASN A 100 -2.92 -8.95 -5.27
CA ASN A 100 -3.65 -10.21 -5.50
C ASN A 100 -2.80 -11.26 -6.24
N ARG A 101 -1.51 -11.37 -5.90
CA ARG A 101 -0.50 -12.24 -6.56
C ARG A 101 -0.14 -11.82 -7.99
N VAL A 102 -0.65 -10.71 -8.50
CA VAL A 102 -0.24 -10.13 -9.79
C VAL A 102 0.91 -9.14 -9.52
N PRO A 103 2.07 -9.29 -10.19
CA PRO A 103 3.18 -8.38 -9.99
C PRO A 103 2.84 -6.97 -10.50
N ILE A 104 3.41 -5.95 -9.87
CA ILE A 104 3.12 -4.53 -10.15
C ILE A 104 4.32 -3.89 -10.84
N GLU A 105 4.12 -3.39 -12.05
CA GLU A 105 5.13 -2.61 -12.78
C GLU A 105 5.25 -1.17 -12.20
N PRO A 106 6.45 -0.55 -12.21
CA PRO A 106 7.74 -1.04 -12.70
C PRO A 106 8.53 -1.84 -11.64
N TYR A 107 7.87 -2.29 -10.58
CA TYR A 107 8.51 -2.84 -9.38
C TYR A 107 8.66 -4.36 -9.41
N ILE A 108 8.86 -4.93 -10.59
CA ILE A 108 9.13 -6.36 -10.74
C ILE A 108 10.63 -6.57 -10.64
N ARG A 109 11.08 -7.29 -9.62
CA ARG A 109 12.51 -7.58 -9.39
C ARG A 109 13.37 -6.30 -9.42
N PHE A 110 12.90 -5.27 -8.74
CA PHE A 110 13.61 -4.00 -8.63
C PHE A 110 14.95 -4.21 -7.92
N ILE A 111 16.04 -3.81 -8.60
CA ILE A 111 17.42 -3.80 -8.10
C ILE A 111 17.81 -2.32 -8.02
N GLY A 112 17.95 -1.76 -6.83
CA GLY A 112 18.24 -0.34 -6.67
C GLY A 112 18.43 0.09 -5.21
N ASN A 113 18.29 1.40 -4.96
CA ASN A 113 18.33 1.96 -3.61
C ASN A 113 17.11 1.50 -2.82
N LEU A 114 17.29 0.41 -2.09
CA LEU A 114 16.32 -0.06 -1.11
C LEU A 114 16.39 0.87 0.11
N GLY A 115 15.34 1.65 0.35
CA GLY A 115 15.28 2.60 1.47
C GLY A 115 15.37 1.88 2.81
N THR A 116 15.79 2.57 3.88
CA THR A 116 15.93 1.94 5.19
C THR A 116 14.64 2.00 6.00
N LEU A 117 14.51 1.25 7.09
CA LEU A 117 13.36 1.39 8.00
C LEU A 117 13.17 2.83 8.52
N MET A 118 14.29 3.54 8.75
CA MET A 118 14.32 4.91 9.26
C MET A 118 14.15 5.96 8.16
N ASN A 119 14.61 5.65 6.95
CA ASN A 119 14.46 6.49 5.77
C ASN A 119 13.93 5.64 4.60
N PRO A 120 12.61 5.37 4.56
CA PRO A 120 11.98 4.55 3.55
C PRO A 120 12.11 5.15 2.15
N PHE A 121 12.16 4.30 1.13
CA PHE A 121 12.15 4.72 -0.26
C PHE A 121 10.72 5.03 -0.69
N GLU A 122 10.51 6.23 -1.25
CA GLU A 122 9.22 6.66 -1.76
C GLU A 122 8.90 5.99 -3.10
N LEU A 123 7.73 5.36 -3.17
CA LEU A 123 7.19 4.75 -4.36
C LEU A 123 6.31 5.74 -5.12
N LEU A 124 6.14 5.50 -6.42
CA LEU A 124 4.96 5.95 -7.12
C LEU A 124 3.73 5.34 -6.43
N PRO A 125 2.66 6.11 -6.23
CA PRO A 125 1.47 5.61 -5.53
C PRO A 125 0.96 4.31 -6.14
N ILE A 126 0.83 3.27 -5.31
CA ILE A 126 0.23 2.00 -5.71
C ILE A 126 -1.20 1.95 -5.14
N ASP A 127 -2.18 2.13 -6.02
CA ASP A 127 -3.59 2.12 -5.64
C ASP A 127 -4.10 0.68 -5.37
N LEU A 128 -4.77 0.53 -4.22
CA LEU A 128 -5.40 -0.70 -3.75
C LEU A 128 -6.92 -0.51 -3.70
N ASN A 129 -7.63 -1.43 -4.33
CA ASN A 129 -9.10 -1.50 -4.32
C ASN A 129 -9.62 -2.27 -3.10
N PRO A 130 -10.92 -2.16 -2.79
CA PRO A 130 -11.52 -2.93 -1.72
C PRO A 130 -11.33 -4.43 -1.96
N GLY A 131 -10.91 -5.15 -0.91
CA GLY A 131 -10.65 -6.59 -0.97
C GLY A 131 -9.28 -6.98 -1.55
N ASP A 132 -8.46 -6.03 -2.03
CA ASP A 132 -7.12 -6.33 -2.51
C ASP A 132 -6.20 -6.80 -1.38
N VAL A 133 -5.22 -7.63 -1.74
CA VAL A 133 -4.11 -8.05 -0.87
C VAL A 133 -2.82 -7.55 -1.50
N PHE A 134 -2.04 -6.77 -0.75
CA PHE A 134 -0.74 -6.28 -1.18
C PHE A 134 0.39 -7.08 -0.52
N ARG A 135 1.39 -7.45 -1.30
CA ARG A 135 2.56 -8.19 -0.81
C ARG A 135 3.85 -7.62 -1.37
N ALA A 136 4.85 -7.47 -0.52
CA ALA A 136 6.22 -7.18 -0.88
C ALA A 136 7.08 -8.43 -0.66
N GLU A 137 7.94 -8.76 -1.63
CA GLU A 137 8.88 -9.86 -1.54
C GLU A 137 10.29 -9.37 -1.82
N LEU A 138 11.19 -9.60 -0.88
CA LEU A 138 12.61 -9.37 -1.03
C LEU A 138 13.28 -10.72 -1.29
N GLU A 139 13.72 -10.95 -2.52
CA GLU A 139 14.44 -12.15 -2.95
C GLU A 139 15.96 -11.99 -2.75
N ASN A 140 16.68 -13.12 -2.78
CA ASN A 140 18.13 -13.22 -2.59
C ASN A 140 18.63 -12.64 -1.26
N THR A 141 17.82 -12.80 -0.21
CA THR A 141 18.28 -12.59 1.16
C THR A 141 19.21 -13.76 1.50
N ASP A 142 20.51 -13.54 1.55
CA ASP A 142 21.51 -14.53 1.92
C ASP A 142 21.21 -15.16 3.29
N ALA A 143 21.85 -16.30 3.60
CA ALA A 143 21.57 -17.06 4.83
C ALA A 143 21.83 -16.28 6.14
N ALA A 144 22.52 -15.13 6.06
CA ALA A 144 22.77 -14.20 7.16
C ALA A 144 21.60 -13.24 7.45
N ALA A 145 20.52 -13.29 6.67
CA ALA A 145 19.40 -12.35 6.71
C ALA A 145 18.41 -12.53 7.88
N GLN A 146 18.80 -13.20 8.98
CA GLN A 146 17.92 -13.43 10.14
C GLN A 146 17.45 -12.11 10.81
N ASP A 147 18.22 -11.03 10.66
CA ASP A 147 17.91 -9.70 11.20
C ASP A 147 17.28 -8.75 10.15
N MET A 148 16.87 -9.27 8.99
CA MET A 148 16.24 -8.45 7.96
C MET A 148 14.75 -8.26 8.25
N ALA A 149 14.29 -7.02 8.13
CA ALA A 149 12.87 -6.67 8.21
C ALA A 149 12.47 -5.80 7.02
N ILE A 150 11.20 -5.87 6.65
CA ILE A 150 10.56 -4.97 5.68
C ILE A 150 9.55 -4.11 6.43
N ARG A 151 9.48 -2.83 6.10
CA ARG A 151 8.43 -1.90 6.48
C ARG A 151 7.70 -1.45 5.23
N LEU A 152 6.38 -1.37 5.32
CA LEU A 152 5.53 -0.74 4.30
C LEU A 152 4.82 0.44 4.92
N ILE A 153 4.70 1.52 4.15
CA ILE A 153 3.89 2.68 4.51
C ILE A 153 2.71 2.72 3.56
N ALA A 154 1.52 2.51 4.11
CA ALA A 154 0.27 2.52 3.37
C ALA A 154 -0.79 3.33 4.13
N TRP A 155 -1.69 3.93 3.36
CA TRP A 155 -2.81 4.69 3.87
C TRP A 155 -4.11 4.07 3.39
N PHE A 156 -5.13 4.06 4.25
CA PHE A 156 -6.43 3.50 3.93
C PHE A 156 -7.52 4.44 4.39
N TRP A 157 -8.58 4.55 3.60
CA TRP A 157 -9.72 5.40 3.92
C TRP A 157 -11.00 4.89 3.24
N GLU A 158 -12.13 5.23 3.84
CA GLU A 158 -13.43 5.03 3.22
C GLU A 158 -13.73 6.20 2.27
N PRO A 159 -14.11 5.97 0.99
CA PRO A 159 -14.34 7.05 0.04
C PRO A 159 -15.37 8.09 0.49
N ALA A 160 -16.46 7.65 1.11
CA ALA A 160 -17.53 8.53 1.60
C ALA A 160 -17.04 9.46 2.72
N VAL A 161 -16.17 8.94 3.59
CA VAL A 161 -15.54 9.68 4.67
C VAL A 161 -14.56 10.71 4.12
N LEU A 162 -13.67 10.29 3.21
CA LEU A 162 -12.71 11.19 2.59
C LEU A 162 -13.41 12.36 1.88
N ALA A 163 -14.46 12.07 1.13
CA ALA A 163 -15.22 13.10 0.43
C ALA A 163 -15.85 14.12 1.38
N LYS A 164 -16.39 13.67 2.51
CA LYS A 164 -16.95 14.56 3.52
C LYS A 164 -15.87 15.49 4.10
N GLU A 165 -14.68 14.97 4.37
CA GLU A 165 -13.56 15.74 4.90
C GLU A 165 -12.96 16.74 3.88
N LEU A 166 -12.91 16.36 2.60
CA LEU A 166 -12.41 17.26 1.55
C LEU A 166 -13.37 18.39 1.20
N LEU A 167 -14.66 18.24 1.52
CA LEU A 167 -15.71 19.24 1.26
C LEU A 167 -16.05 20.12 2.48
N ALA A 168 -15.45 19.86 3.64
CA ALA A 168 -15.67 20.60 4.88
C ALA A 168 -14.67 21.76 5.05
#